data_AF-A0AAN1SZM1-F1
#
_entry.id   AF-A0AAN1SZM1-F1
#
_cell.length_a   1.000
_cell.length_b   1.000
_cell.length_c   1.000
_cell.angle_alpha   90.00
_cell.angle_beta   90.00
_cell.angle_gamma   90.00
#
_symmetry.space_group_name_H-M   'P 1'
#
loop_
_entity.id
_entity.type
_entity.pdbx_description
1 polymer ?
#
loop_
_entity_poly.entity_id
_entity_poly.type
_entity_poly.pdbx_seq_one_letter_code
_entity_poly.pdbx_strand_id
1 'polypeptide(L)'
;MAVLEINFCPSCGAAVEFRRPDDDNRPRHICIACGTIHYQNPKMVIGSIPEWEDKILLCRRAIEPRHGLWTLPGGFMENGETTSEAAIRETLEEANARIAIGDLYSMYSLPHANQVHLLFRATLLDLDFGPGPESLEVRLFGEEEVPWDEIAFRPIKYSLEHYFADRRKGQFSFHMGELSAPPRS
;
A
#
# COMPACT_ATOMS: atom_id res chain seq x y z
N MET A 1 -14.43 -7.92 8.58
CA MET A 1 -13.49 -7.12 9.39
C MET A 1 -14.21 -5.86 9.79
N ALA A 2 -14.13 -5.49 11.07
CA ALA A 2 -14.99 -4.45 11.62
C ALA A 2 -14.67 -3.12 10.94
N VAL A 3 -15.68 -2.56 10.28
CA VAL A 3 -15.77 -1.12 10.04
C VAL A 3 -15.40 -0.44 11.36
N LEU A 4 -14.42 0.48 11.34
CA LEU A 4 -13.89 1.07 12.57
C LEU A 4 -15.04 1.77 13.29
N GLU A 5 -15.30 1.40 14.54
CA GLU A 5 -16.50 1.87 15.24
C GLU A 5 -16.32 3.34 15.62
N ILE A 6 -17.21 4.20 15.11
CA ILE A 6 -17.22 5.63 15.44
C ILE A 6 -18.21 5.82 16.59
N ASN A 7 -17.69 5.98 17.80
CA ASN A 7 -18.51 6.10 19.01
C ASN A 7 -19.04 7.53 19.25
N PHE A 8 -18.28 8.54 18.81
CA PHE A 8 -18.59 9.95 19.05
C PHE A 8 -18.38 10.79 17.79
N CYS A 9 -19.24 11.77 17.59
CA CYS A 9 -19.23 12.66 16.44
C CYS A 9 -18.08 13.67 16.56
N PRO A 10 -17.11 13.71 15.62
CA PRO A 10 -16.04 14.70 15.64
C PRO A 10 -16.54 16.14 15.49
N SER A 11 -17.74 16.36 14.96
CA SER A 11 -18.30 17.70 14.75
C SER A 11 -18.95 18.31 16.00
N CYS A 12 -19.55 17.50 16.87
CA CYS A 12 -20.32 18.01 18.02
C CYS A 12 -20.11 17.24 19.34
N GLY A 13 -19.35 16.15 19.36
CA GLY A 13 -19.06 15.33 20.54
C GLY A 13 -20.17 14.38 20.98
N ALA A 14 -21.35 14.42 20.36
CA ALA A 14 -22.46 13.52 20.70
C ALA A 14 -22.22 12.08 20.22
N ALA A 15 -22.96 11.13 20.80
CA ALA A 15 -22.90 9.73 20.40
C ALA A 15 -23.29 9.52 18.93
N VAL A 16 -22.80 8.43 18.37
CA VAL A 16 -23.04 8.01 16.98
C VAL A 16 -23.67 6.61 17.01
N GLU A 17 -24.67 6.40 16.15
CA GLU A 17 -25.36 5.13 16.00
C GLU A 17 -25.06 4.51 14.64
N PHE A 18 -24.89 3.19 14.59
CA PHE A 18 -24.73 2.45 13.34
C PHE A 18 -26.10 1.95 12.86
N ARG A 19 -26.76 2.73 12.00
CA ARG A 19 -28.10 2.43 11.46
C ARG A 19 -28.21 2.70 9.97
N ARG A 20 -29.26 2.16 9.33
CA ARG A 20 -29.55 2.41 7.91
C ARG A 20 -30.40 3.68 7.76
N PRO A 21 -29.92 4.71 7.03
CA PRO A 21 -30.76 5.83 6.59
C PRO A 21 -31.90 5.36 5.67
N ASP A 22 -33.01 6.09 5.62
CA ASP A 22 -34.16 5.77 4.76
C ASP A 22 -33.83 5.87 3.27
N ASP A 23 -32.85 6.70 2.91
CA ASP A 23 -32.39 6.98 1.55
C ASP A 23 -31.11 6.20 1.15
N ASP A 24 -30.59 5.32 2.01
CA ASP A 24 -29.36 4.56 1.76
C ASP A 24 -29.57 3.04 1.85
N ASN A 25 -28.83 2.30 1.01
CA ASN A 25 -28.90 0.85 1.00
C ASN A 25 -27.98 0.19 2.03
N ARG A 26 -27.15 0.94 2.77
CA ARG A 26 -26.19 0.41 3.74
C ARG A 26 -26.29 1.11 5.11
N PRO A 27 -26.02 0.40 6.21
CA PRO A 27 -25.83 1.02 7.51
C PRO A 27 -24.65 2.00 7.51
N ARG A 28 -24.80 3.11 8.22
CA ARG A 28 -23.82 4.18 8.38
C ARG A 28 -23.69 4.58 9.84
N HIS A 29 -22.56 5.16 10.19
CA HIS A 29 -22.35 5.85 11.45
C HIS A 29 -23.03 7.22 11.37
N ILE A 30 -24.14 7.41 12.08
CA ILE A 30 -24.95 8.64 12.06
C ILE A 30 -24.95 9.26 13.45
N CYS A 31 -24.58 10.54 13.55
CA CYS A 31 -24.67 11.26 14.82
C CYS A 31 -26.14 11.44 15.25
N ILE A 32 -26.45 11.11 16.50
CA ILE A 32 -27.83 11.20 17.03
C ILE A 32 -28.28 12.65 17.31
N ALA A 33 -27.35 13.60 17.36
CA ALA A 33 -27.64 14.99 17.70
C ALA A 33 -27.73 15.90 16.45
N CYS A 34 -26.70 15.90 15.61
CA CYS A 34 -26.64 16.78 14.42
C CYS A 34 -27.02 16.08 13.11
N GLY A 35 -27.25 14.77 13.11
CA GLY A 35 -27.61 14.00 11.92
C GLY A 35 -26.47 13.77 10.92
N THR A 36 -25.25 14.23 11.21
CA THR A 36 -24.09 14.03 10.32
C THR A 36 -23.83 12.54 10.09
N ILE A 37 -23.69 12.16 8.81
CA ILE A 37 -23.25 10.83 8.39
C ILE A 37 -21.72 10.81 8.33
N HIS A 38 -21.10 9.91 9.07
CA HIS A 38 -19.64 9.71 9.08
C HIS A 38 -19.27 8.59 8.13
N TYR A 39 -18.92 8.96 6.90
CA TYR A 39 -18.42 8.02 5.91
C TYR A 39 -17.04 7.49 6.30
N GLN A 40 -16.81 6.23 5.97
CA GLN A 40 -15.50 5.60 6.06
C GLN A 40 -15.11 5.13 4.69
N ASN A 41 -13.94 5.59 4.25
CA ASN A 41 -13.43 5.35 2.92
C ASN A 41 -12.28 4.34 2.99
N PRO A 42 -12.10 3.52 1.93
CA PRO A 42 -10.88 2.74 1.79
C PRO A 42 -9.64 3.63 1.81
N LYS A 43 -8.54 3.12 2.35
CA LYS A 43 -7.24 3.80 2.31
C LYS A 43 -6.47 3.40 1.05
N MET A 44 -5.83 4.37 0.41
CA MET A 44 -4.89 4.10 -0.67
C MET A 44 -3.51 3.82 -0.07
N VAL A 45 -2.89 2.72 -0.47
CA VAL A 45 -1.49 2.38 -0.17
C VAL A 45 -0.73 2.47 -1.47
N ILE A 46 0.25 3.37 -1.54
CA ILE A 46 0.97 3.70 -2.75
C ILE A 46 2.44 3.38 -2.57
N GLY A 47 3.04 2.74 -3.57
CA GLY A 47 4.45 2.41 -3.53
C GLY A 47 5.08 2.36 -4.92
N SER A 48 6.33 1.92 -4.96
CA SER A 48 7.09 1.80 -6.19
C SER A 48 7.85 0.48 -6.27
N ILE A 49 8.24 0.09 -7.47
CA ILE A 49 9.24 -0.94 -7.77
C ILE A 49 10.48 -0.19 -8.26
N PRO A 50 11.44 0.16 -7.38
CA PRO A 50 12.63 0.88 -7.79
C PRO A 50 13.60 -0.07 -8.48
N GLU A 51 13.86 0.18 -9.77
CA GLU A 51 14.67 -0.65 -10.65
C GLU A 51 16.07 -0.08 -10.80
N TRP A 52 17.08 -0.93 -10.67
CA TRP A 52 18.44 -0.64 -11.09
C TRP A 52 18.98 -1.84 -11.88
N GLU A 53 19.23 -1.65 -13.18
CA GLU A 53 19.63 -2.72 -14.09
C GLU A 53 18.69 -3.94 -14.01
N ASP A 54 19.21 -5.11 -13.62
CA ASP A 54 18.47 -6.36 -13.46
C ASP A 54 17.87 -6.58 -12.07
N LYS A 55 17.99 -5.59 -11.18
CA LYS A 55 17.59 -5.69 -9.77
C LYS A 55 16.47 -4.73 -9.40
N ILE A 56 15.84 -5.04 -8.26
CA ILE A 56 14.84 -4.19 -7.60
C ILE A 56 15.27 -3.89 -6.17
N LEU A 57 14.92 -2.70 -5.66
CA LEU A 57 15.15 -2.33 -4.27
C LEU A 57 14.03 -2.84 -3.38
N LEU A 58 14.38 -3.56 -2.32
CA LEU A 58 13.45 -3.97 -1.26
C LEU A 58 13.87 -3.37 0.09
N CYS A 59 12.88 -3.16 0.95
CA CYS A 59 13.00 -2.64 2.31
C CYS A 59 12.62 -3.72 3.32
N ARG A 60 13.44 -3.92 4.36
CA ARG A 60 13.13 -4.81 5.47
C ARG A 60 12.51 -4.03 6.61
N ARG A 61 11.25 -4.32 6.95
CA ARG A 61 10.43 -3.49 7.84
C ARG A 61 10.96 -3.44 9.28
N ALA A 62 11.08 -2.24 9.85
CA ALA A 62 11.41 -1.99 11.26
C ALA A 62 10.18 -1.78 12.17
N ILE A 63 8.97 -1.81 11.59
CA ILE A 63 7.71 -1.54 12.30
C ILE A 63 6.66 -2.62 12.04
N GLU A 64 5.73 -2.76 12.99
CA GLU A 64 4.55 -3.62 12.83
C GLU A 64 3.49 -2.98 11.90
N PRO A 65 2.65 -3.78 11.23
CA PRO A 65 2.66 -5.24 11.20
C PRO A 65 3.85 -5.80 10.39
N ARG A 66 4.19 -7.08 10.60
CA ARG A 66 5.18 -7.83 9.78
C ARG A 66 6.61 -7.29 9.93
N HIS A 67 6.99 -6.94 11.16
CA HIS A 67 8.36 -6.56 11.48
C HIS A 67 9.36 -7.62 11.00
N GLY A 68 10.48 -7.18 10.41
CA GLY A 68 11.57 -8.04 9.95
C GLY A 68 11.36 -8.72 8.60
N LEU A 69 10.19 -8.56 7.98
CA LEU A 69 9.89 -9.05 6.63
C LEU A 69 10.21 -8.01 5.55
N TRP A 70 10.42 -8.47 4.32
CA TRP A 70 10.77 -7.65 3.16
C TRP A 70 9.54 -7.12 2.44
N THR A 71 9.64 -5.91 1.89
CA THR A 71 8.59 -5.28 1.13
C THR A 71 9.15 -4.33 0.08
N LEU A 72 8.28 -3.83 -0.79
CA LEU A 72 8.57 -2.70 -1.66
C LEU A 72 8.29 -1.41 -0.91
N PRO A 73 9.03 -0.31 -1.18
CA PRO A 73 8.74 0.96 -0.55
C PRO A 73 7.31 1.41 -0.86
N GLY A 74 6.56 1.73 0.19
CA GLY A 74 5.19 2.20 0.04
C GLY A 74 4.41 2.30 1.34
N GLY A 75 3.52 3.29 1.39
CA GLY A 75 2.74 3.63 2.57
C GLY A 75 1.42 4.30 2.20
N PHE A 76 0.77 4.91 3.18
CA PHE A 76 -0.53 5.53 2.95
C PHE A 76 -0.38 6.80 2.12
N MET A 77 -1.29 6.98 1.17
CA MET A 77 -1.42 8.26 0.47
C MET A 77 -1.90 9.34 1.44
N GLU A 78 -1.22 10.47 1.45
CA GLU A 78 -1.54 11.64 2.24
C GLU A 78 -2.49 12.59 1.49
N ASN A 79 -3.15 13.48 2.23
CA ASN A 79 -3.97 14.51 1.62
C ASN A 79 -3.08 15.59 0.98
N GLY A 80 -3.40 15.98 -0.26
CA GLY A 80 -2.70 17.07 -0.94
C GLY A 80 -1.53 16.64 -1.83
N GLU A 81 -1.28 15.33 -1.96
CA GLU A 81 -0.32 14.77 -2.93
C GLU A 81 -1.04 13.98 -4.04
N THR A 82 -0.34 13.77 -5.15
CA THR A 82 -0.69 12.83 -6.21
C THR A 82 -0.19 11.43 -5.88
N THR A 83 -0.70 10.40 -6.56
CA THR A 83 -0.20 9.02 -6.37
C THR A 83 1.28 8.89 -6.71
N SER A 84 1.77 9.63 -7.70
CA SER A 84 3.20 9.60 -8.06
C SER A 84 4.05 10.28 -7.00
N GLU A 85 3.60 11.40 -6.42
CA GLU A 85 4.27 12.06 -5.31
C GLU A 85 4.32 11.16 -4.06
N ALA A 86 3.23 10.46 -3.74
CA ALA A 86 3.19 9.47 -2.66
C ALA A 86 4.25 8.38 -2.87
N ALA A 87 4.33 7.78 -4.06
CA ALA A 87 5.33 6.75 -4.36
C ALA A 87 6.77 7.27 -4.21
N ILE A 88 7.04 8.52 -4.64
CA ILE A 88 8.36 9.16 -4.49
C ILE A 88 8.67 9.40 -3.01
N ARG A 89 7.73 9.97 -2.26
CA ARG A 89 7.87 10.28 -0.84
C ARG A 89 8.18 9.01 -0.03
N GLU A 90 7.36 7.98 -0.18
CA GLU A 90 7.52 6.70 0.54
C GLU A 90 8.86 6.03 0.21
N THR A 91 9.30 6.09 -1.06
CA THR A 91 10.60 5.55 -1.48
C THR A 91 11.77 6.31 -0.85
N LEU A 92 11.64 7.63 -0.71
CA LEU A 92 12.62 8.46 -0.02
C LEU A 92 12.61 8.20 1.49
N GLU A 93 11.42 8.11 2.12
CA GLU A 93 11.26 7.93 3.56
C GLU A 93 11.78 6.57 4.05
N GLU A 94 11.48 5.48 3.32
CA GLU A 94 11.86 4.14 3.75
C GLU A 94 13.28 3.73 3.34
N ALA A 95 13.79 4.28 2.23
CA ALA A 95 15.04 3.82 1.64
C ALA A 95 16.04 4.94 1.27
N ASN A 96 15.76 6.20 1.61
CA ASN A 96 16.56 7.36 1.19
C ASN A 96 16.86 7.37 -0.32
N ALA A 97 16.01 6.72 -1.12
CA ALA A 97 16.27 6.43 -2.52
C ALA A 97 15.56 7.44 -3.42
N ARG A 98 16.30 7.99 -4.39
CA ARG A 98 15.75 8.89 -5.40
C ARG A 98 15.30 8.09 -6.62
N ILE A 99 14.06 8.32 -7.05
CA ILE A 99 13.47 7.60 -8.19
C ILE A 99 12.89 8.55 -9.23
N ALA A 100 12.94 8.14 -10.50
CA ALA A 100 12.07 8.64 -11.55
C ALA A 100 10.85 7.71 -11.67
N ILE A 101 9.65 8.26 -11.48
CA ILE A 101 8.40 7.49 -11.61
C ILE A 101 8.17 7.12 -13.07
N GLY A 102 7.87 5.83 -13.30
CA GLY A 102 7.41 5.29 -14.56
C GLY A 102 5.91 4.97 -14.53
N ASP A 103 5.52 3.97 -15.32
CA ASP A 103 4.11 3.59 -15.47
C ASP A 103 3.53 2.95 -14.20
N LEU A 104 2.23 3.16 -13.98
CA LEU A 104 1.47 2.38 -12.99
C LEU A 104 1.51 0.90 -13.40
N TYR A 105 1.94 0.05 -12.49
CA TYR A 105 2.21 -1.36 -12.76
C TYR A 105 1.14 -2.29 -12.23
N SER A 106 0.73 -2.12 -10.97
CA SER A 106 -0.29 -2.98 -10.39
C SER A 106 -1.29 -2.23 -9.52
N MET A 107 -2.52 -2.76 -9.49
CA MET A 107 -3.59 -2.33 -8.61
C MET A 107 -4.30 -3.53 -7.96
N TYR A 108 -4.24 -3.62 -6.63
CA TYR A 108 -4.96 -4.66 -5.90
C TYR A 108 -5.97 -4.07 -4.93
N SER A 109 -7.22 -4.48 -5.08
CA SER A 109 -8.29 -4.19 -4.12
C SER A 109 -8.25 -5.22 -2.99
N LEU A 110 -8.22 -4.74 -1.74
CA LEU A 110 -8.29 -5.57 -0.53
C LEU A 110 -9.55 -5.19 0.27
N PRO A 111 -10.76 -5.64 -0.13
CA PRO A 111 -12.00 -5.26 0.55
C PRO A 111 -12.03 -5.66 2.02
N HIS A 112 -11.38 -6.77 2.38
CA HIS A 112 -11.27 -7.22 3.76
C HIS A 112 -10.51 -6.22 4.64
N ALA A 113 -9.49 -5.53 4.09
CA ALA A 113 -8.69 -4.55 4.81
C ALA A 113 -9.16 -3.10 4.58
N ASN A 114 -10.20 -2.87 3.76
CA ASN A 114 -10.60 -1.55 3.26
C ASN A 114 -9.41 -0.78 2.65
N GLN A 115 -8.63 -1.44 1.79
CA GLN A 115 -7.45 -0.84 1.15
C GLN A 115 -7.43 -1.07 -0.36
N VAL A 116 -6.77 -0.15 -1.06
CA VAL A 116 -6.38 -0.30 -2.47
C VAL A 116 -4.88 -0.06 -2.56
N HIS A 117 -4.13 -1.03 -3.08
CA HIS A 117 -2.68 -0.98 -3.24
C HIS A 117 -2.34 -0.62 -4.68
N LEU A 118 -1.56 0.44 -4.90
CA LEU A 118 -1.04 0.85 -6.20
C LEU A 118 0.49 0.82 -6.18
N LEU A 119 1.09 0.19 -7.18
CA LEU A 119 2.54 0.20 -7.36
C LEU A 119 2.91 0.76 -8.72
N PHE A 120 3.84 1.70 -8.74
CA PHE A 120 4.47 2.21 -9.95
C PHE A 120 5.76 1.45 -10.23
N ARG A 121 6.07 1.23 -11.51
CA ARG A 121 7.48 1.01 -11.87
C ARG A 121 8.24 2.31 -11.69
N ALA A 122 9.50 2.22 -11.30
CA ALA A 122 10.33 3.41 -11.12
C ALA A 122 11.79 3.07 -11.40
N THR A 123 12.55 4.04 -11.89
CA THR A 123 13.99 3.90 -12.11
C THR A 123 14.73 4.60 -10.99
N LEU A 124 15.65 3.88 -10.32
CA LEU A 124 16.57 4.49 -9.37
C LEU A 124 17.48 5.47 -10.11
N LEU A 125 17.64 6.68 -9.56
CA LEU A 125 18.47 7.72 -10.17
C LEU A 125 19.96 7.53 -9.85
N ASP A 126 20.26 6.84 -8.75
CA ASP A 126 21.61 6.55 -8.28
C ASP A 126 21.59 5.43 -7.22
N LEU A 127 22.77 5.03 -6.76
CA LEU A 127 22.98 3.98 -5.75
C LEU A 127 23.24 4.54 -4.34
N ASP A 128 23.02 5.83 -4.11
CA ASP A 128 23.19 6.48 -2.80
C ASP A 128 21.87 6.38 -2.01
N PHE A 129 21.51 5.14 -1.66
CA PHE A 129 20.32 4.81 -0.88
C PHE A 129 20.72 4.12 0.43
N GLY A 130 19.82 4.09 1.42
CA GLY A 130 20.07 3.50 2.72
C GLY A 130 18.81 3.45 3.58
N PRO A 131 18.77 2.62 4.64
CA PRO A 131 17.55 2.44 5.41
C PRO A 131 17.09 3.76 6.04
N GLY A 132 15.83 4.11 5.83
CA GLY A 132 15.15 5.15 6.58
C GLY A 132 14.72 4.66 7.97
N PRO A 133 14.07 5.51 8.79
CA PRO A 133 13.67 5.17 10.16
C PRO A 133 12.74 3.94 10.26
N GLU A 134 11.99 3.65 9.20
CA GLU A 134 11.04 2.54 9.15
C GLU A 134 11.62 1.25 8.54
N SER A 135 12.90 1.27 8.15
CA SER A 135 13.61 0.15 7.55
C SER A 135 14.80 -0.30 8.40
N LEU A 136 14.90 -1.60 8.65
CA LEU A 136 16.08 -2.23 9.26
C LEU A 136 17.22 -2.33 8.25
N GLU A 137 16.87 -2.57 6.99
CA GLU A 137 17.81 -2.87 5.91
C GLU A 137 17.13 -2.51 4.58
N VAL A 138 17.92 -2.06 3.61
CA VAL A 138 17.48 -1.92 2.22
C VAL A 138 18.55 -2.53 1.31
N ARG A 139 18.13 -3.26 0.28
CA ARG A 139 19.06 -3.99 -0.60
C ARG A 139 18.47 -4.17 -1.99
N LEU A 140 19.35 -4.21 -2.99
CA LEU A 140 19.00 -4.59 -4.36
C LEU A 140 18.98 -6.12 -4.50
N PHE A 141 17.93 -6.65 -5.11
CA PHE A 141 17.72 -8.08 -5.35
C PHE A 141 17.52 -8.35 -6.83
N GLY A 142 18.31 -9.26 -7.40
CA GLY A 142 17.94 -9.96 -8.62
C GLY A 142 16.83 -10.98 -8.36
N GLU A 143 16.17 -11.48 -9.41
CA GLU A 143 15.02 -12.40 -9.29
C GLU A 143 15.29 -13.61 -8.38
N GLU A 144 16.45 -14.25 -8.57
CA GLU A 144 16.84 -15.45 -7.82
C GLU A 144 17.22 -15.16 -6.36
N GLU A 145 17.49 -13.89 -6.04
CA GLU A 145 17.89 -13.47 -4.69
C GLU A 145 16.68 -13.08 -3.83
N VAL A 146 15.51 -12.83 -4.43
CA VAL A 146 14.32 -12.35 -3.71
C VAL A 146 13.90 -13.35 -2.63
N PRO A 147 13.73 -12.93 -1.36
CA PRO A 147 13.34 -13.82 -0.28
C PRO A 147 11.82 -14.02 -0.29
N TRP A 148 11.32 -14.82 -1.23
CA TRP A 148 9.89 -14.99 -1.54
C TRP A 148 9.01 -15.42 -0.36
N ASP A 149 9.57 -16.13 0.61
CA ASP A 149 8.88 -16.59 1.82
C ASP A 149 8.90 -15.54 2.94
N GLU A 150 9.75 -14.51 2.82
CA GLU A 150 9.86 -13.40 3.76
C GLU A 150 9.23 -12.11 3.23
N ILE A 151 8.48 -12.15 2.12
CA ILE A 151 7.72 -10.99 1.65
C ILE A 151 6.52 -10.72 2.57
N ALA A 152 6.46 -9.52 3.12
CA ALA A 152 5.56 -9.12 4.19
C ALA A 152 4.07 -9.21 3.83
N PHE A 153 3.74 -8.83 2.59
CA PHE A 153 2.37 -8.63 2.16
C PHE A 153 2.09 -9.33 0.83
N ARG A 154 0.92 -9.99 0.76
CA ARG A 154 0.45 -10.65 -0.47
C ARG A 154 0.36 -9.72 -1.69
N PRO A 155 -0.22 -8.50 -1.65
CA PRO A 155 -0.23 -7.62 -2.84
C PRO A 155 1.18 -7.34 -3.38
N ILE A 156 2.18 -7.23 -2.51
CA ILE A 156 3.57 -7.07 -2.91
C ILE A 156 4.10 -8.34 -3.57
N LYS A 157 3.92 -9.50 -2.95
CA LYS A 157 4.34 -10.79 -3.51
C LYS A 157 3.77 -11.04 -4.91
N TYR A 158 2.45 -10.87 -5.08
CA TYR A 158 1.78 -11.04 -6.38
C TYR A 158 2.30 -10.03 -7.42
N SER A 159 2.50 -8.77 -7.03
CA SER A 159 3.05 -7.76 -7.94
C SER A 159 4.47 -8.12 -8.40
N LEU A 160 5.31 -8.63 -7.50
CA LEU A 160 6.66 -9.09 -7.85
C LEU A 160 6.64 -10.31 -8.76
N GLU A 161 5.77 -11.28 -8.52
CA GLU A 161 5.59 -12.46 -9.38
C GLU A 161 5.21 -12.06 -10.82
N HIS A 162 4.26 -11.13 -10.95
CA HIS A 162 3.91 -10.55 -12.26
C HIS A 162 5.08 -9.77 -12.87
N TYR A 163 5.78 -8.96 -12.06
CA TYR A 163 6.88 -8.11 -12.52
C TYR A 163 7.98 -8.94 -13.17
N PHE A 164 8.45 -9.98 -12.49
CA PHE A 164 9.49 -10.85 -13.05
C PHE A 164 8.99 -11.69 -14.23
N ALA A 165 7.72 -12.12 -14.22
CA ALA A 165 7.12 -12.82 -15.37
C ALA A 165 7.03 -11.94 -16.63
N ASP A 166 6.67 -10.68 -16.48
CA ASP A 166 6.64 -9.68 -17.56
C ASP A 166 8.04 -9.33 -18.04
N ARG A 167 8.97 -9.17 -17.09
CA ARG A 167 10.39 -8.94 -17.39
C ARG A 167 10.98 -10.04 -18.27
N ARG A 168 10.71 -11.32 -17.97
CA ARG A 168 11.16 -12.46 -18.80
C ARG A 168 10.59 -12.43 -20.22
N LYS A 169 9.41 -11.85 -20.42
CA LYS A 169 8.79 -11.66 -21.74
C LYS A 169 9.31 -10.41 -22.46
N GLY A 170 10.02 -9.52 -21.77
CA GLY A 170 10.48 -8.24 -22.29
C GLY A 170 9.36 -7.21 -22.49
N GLN A 171 8.18 -7.43 -21.88
CA GLN A 171 7.04 -6.55 -22.01
C GLN A 171 6.30 -6.44 -20.68
N PHE A 172 6.17 -5.22 -20.19
CA PHE A 172 5.40 -4.92 -18.98
C PHE A 172 3.97 -4.53 -19.34
N SER A 173 3.02 -5.04 -18.58
CA SER A 173 1.60 -4.69 -18.68
C SER A 173 1.05 -4.31 -17.31
N PHE A 174 -0.06 -3.56 -17.29
CA PHE A 174 -0.75 -3.23 -16.06
C PHE A 174 -1.51 -4.46 -15.53
N HIS A 175 -1.32 -4.79 -14.26
CA HIS A 175 -2.00 -5.89 -13.58
C HIS A 175 -3.01 -5.37 -12.57
N MET A 176 -4.20 -5.96 -12.55
CA MET A 176 -5.19 -5.64 -11.53
C MET A 176 -5.89 -6.87 -10.97
N GLY A 177 -6.27 -6.81 -9.71
CA GLY A 177 -6.98 -7.91 -9.08
C GLY A 177 -7.61 -7.57 -7.75
N GLU A 178 -8.28 -8.56 -7.17
CA GLU A 178 -8.85 -8.52 -5.83
C GLU A 178 -8.20 -9.60 -4.97
N LEU A 179 -7.78 -9.23 -3.76
CA LEU A 179 -7.22 -10.17 -2.80
C LEU A 179 -8.17 -10.34 -1.61
N SER A 180 -8.70 -11.56 -1.49
CA SER A 180 -9.53 -11.98 -0.35
C SER A 180 -8.69 -12.13 0.92
N ALA A 181 -9.35 -12.11 2.08
CA ALA A 181 -8.67 -12.34 3.36
C ALA A 181 -7.92 -13.69 3.34
N PRO A 182 -6.75 -13.79 4.00
CA PRO A 182 -6.07 -15.07 4.09
C PRO A 182 -6.96 -16.05 4.87
N PRO A 183 -6.92 -17.35 4.55
CA PRO A 183 -7.55 -18.34 5.41
C PRO A 183 -7.00 -18.17 6.84
N ARG A 184 -7.89 -18.18 7.82
CA ARG A 184 -7.48 -18.17 9.23
C ARG A 184 -6.75 -19.49 9.50
N SER A 185 -5.48 -19.41 9.88
CA SER A 185 -4.71 -20.51 10.45
C SER A 185 -5.22 -20.87 11.83
#